data_AF-A0A353PIL0-F1
#
_entry.id   AF-A0A353PIL0-F1
#
_cell.length_a   1.000
_cell.length_b   1.000
_cell.length_c   1.000
_cell.angle_alpha   90.00
_cell.angle_beta   90.00
_cell.angle_gamma   90.00
#
_symmetry.space_group_name_H-M   'P 1'
#
loop_
_entity.id
_entity.type
_entity.pdbx_description
1 polymer ?
#
loop_
_entity_poly.entity_id
_entity_poly.type
_entity_poly.pdbx_seq_one_letter_code
_entity_poly.pdbx_strand_id
1 'polypeptide(L)'
;MDPEVDQLVKQYGMRNSRLLSIAPTGSISNILGVSGGVEPFFQINYTRRIVSMFDEEKTITIWEKTPVALAEAMGVLPEQLPEWALITSQNIDFMARANVQSTIQKYVDTAISSTFNIPNSATVEDVMNIYKTAWAKGLKGATVFRDRCAKIGILAGVNEDTKDLNPATPPSMHIEEKWINKITRKMDEYITHITVSSTGYTPEKIEKELCPLCGGVLIKKQGCIQCSDPSCVYEKCAI
;
A
#
# COMPACT_ATOMS: atom_id res chain seq x y z
N MET A 1 -19.27 24.00 -11.23
CA MET A 1 -18.74 25.24 -10.63
C MET A 1 -19.84 26.27 -10.74
N ASP A 2 -19.99 27.12 -9.73
CA ASP A 2 -20.99 28.19 -9.78
C ASP A 2 -20.69 29.14 -10.96
N PRO A 3 -21.71 29.54 -11.76
CA PRO A 3 -21.49 30.38 -12.95
C PRO A 3 -20.86 31.74 -12.65
N GLU A 4 -21.17 32.35 -11.51
CA GLU A 4 -20.61 33.64 -11.11
C GLU A 4 -19.11 33.50 -10.82
N VAL A 5 -18.73 32.46 -10.06
CA VAL A 5 -17.33 32.15 -9.74
C VAL A 5 -16.52 31.88 -11.02
N ASP A 6 -17.08 31.15 -11.99
CA ASP A 6 -16.41 30.89 -13.27
C ASP A 6 -16.14 32.16 -14.08
N GLN A 7 -17.08 33.11 -14.08
CA GLN A 7 -16.90 34.39 -14.74
C GLN A 7 -15.82 35.24 -14.07
N LEU A 8 -15.81 35.29 -12.73
CA LEU A 8 -14.78 35.99 -11.97
C LEU A 8 -13.38 35.42 -12.23
N VAL A 9 -13.24 34.08 -12.26
CA VAL A 9 -11.96 33.42 -12.56
C VAL A 9 -11.49 33.74 -13.98
N LYS A 10 -12.38 33.81 -14.98
CA LYS A 10 -12.02 34.20 -16.35
C LYS A 10 -11.56 35.65 -16.46
N GLN A 11 -12.17 36.55 -15.69
CA GLN A 11 -11.85 37.97 -15.74
C GLN A 11 -10.55 38.31 -15.00
N TYR A 12 -10.34 37.74 -13.81
CA TYR A 12 -9.25 38.13 -12.91
C TYR A 12 -8.15 37.06 -12.77
N GLY A 13 -8.40 35.84 -13.24
CA GLY A 13 -7.52 34.70 -13.03
C GLY A 13 -7.60 34.13 -11.61
N MET A 14 -6.80 33.08 -11.35
CA MET A 14 -6.57 32.56 -9.99
C MET A 14 -5.13 32.86 -9.56
N ARG A 15 -4.96 33.20 -8.28
CA ARG A 15 -3.63 33.42 -7.70
C ARG A 15 -2.82 32.13 -7.58
N ASN A 16 -3.47 31.05 -7.19
CA ASN A 16 -2.87 29.74 -6.97
C ASN A 16 -3.31 28.77 -8.06
N SER A 17 -2.39 27.95 -8.58
CA SER A 17 -2.69 26.94 -9.59
C SER A 17 -3.41 25.72 -9.02
N ARG A 18 -3.33 25.50 -7.70
CA ARG A 18 -3.95 24.44 -6.91
C ARG A 18 -4.33 25.00 -5.54
N LEU A 19 -5.48 24.61 -5.01
CA LEU A 19 -6.06 25.11 -3.77
C LEU A 19 -6.15 24.03 -2.69
N LEU A 20 -6.48 22.78 -3.07
CA LEU A 20 -6.88 21.75 -2.10
C LEU A 20 -6.02 20.50 -2.24
N SER A 21 -5.31 20.21 -1.15
CA SER A 21 -4.55 18.97 -0.93
C SER A 21 -4.84 18.46 0.47
N ILE A 22 -5.16 17.17 0.61
CA ILE A 22 -5.45 16.57 1.91
C ILE A 22 -4.25 15.73 2.34
N ALA A 23 -3.47 16.27 3.27
CA ALA A 23 -2.33 15.61 3.89
C ALA A 23 -2.77 14.74 5.09
N PRO A 24 -1.97 13.74 5.51
CA PRO A 24 -2.25 13.00 6.72
C PRO A 24 -1.97 13.92 7.93
N THR A 25 -2.86 13.90 8.92
CA THR A 25 -2.81 14.83 10.05
C THR A 25 -2.38 14.14 11.35
N GLY A 26 -1.49 13.15 11.32
CA GLY A 26 -1.11 12.29 12.45
C GLY A 26 -1.04 12.99 13.82
N SER A 27 0.06 13.70 14.12
CA SER A 27 0.24 14.30 15.45
C SER A 27 -0.74 15.43 15.78
N ILE A 28 -1.12 16.25 14.79
CA ILE A 28 -2.04 17.38 15.01
C ILE A 28 -3.48 16.92 15.28
N SER A 29 -3.91 15.82 14.65
CA SER A 29 -5.22 15.21 14.88
C SER A 29 -5.32 14.64 16.28
N ASN A 30 -4.26 14.03 16.80
CA ASN A 30 -4.18 13.56 18.18
C ASN A 30 -4.29 14.70 19.20
N ILE A 31 -3.64 15.84 18.94
CA ILE A 31 -3.75 17.03 19.82
C ILE A 31 -5.20 17.51 19.87
N LEU A 32 -5.84 17.60 18.71
CA LEU A 32 -7.22 18.06 18.57
C LEU A 32 -8.27 17.01 18.98
N GLY A 33 -7.90 15.73 19.05
CA GLY A 33 -8.81 14.62 19.34
C GLY A 33 -9.80 14.32 18.21
N VAL A 34 -9.36 14.48 16.97
CA VAL A 34 -10.14 14.22 15.74
C VAL A 34 -9.46 13.15 14.91
N SER A 35 -10.16 12.57 13.93
CA SER A 35 -9.56 11.56 13.06
C SER A 35 -8.52 12.17 12.09
N GLY A 36 -7.65 11.32 11.57
CA GLY A 36 -6.60 11.72 10.64
C GLY A 36 -7.13 11.94 9.22
N GLY A 37 -6.91 13.11 8.65
CA GLY A 37 -7.27 13.43 7.27
C GLY A 37 -8.76 13.25 6.98
N VAL A 38 -9.10 12.30 6.09
CA VAL A 38 -10.48 11.92 5.74
C VAL A 38 -10.79 10.47 6.12
N GLU A 39 -9.98 9.91 7.00
CA GLU A 39 -10.06 8.50 7.40
C GLU A 39 -10.88 8.36 8.68
N PRO A 40 -11.52 7.19 8.90
CA PRO A 40 -12.02 6.84 10.22
C PRO A 40 -10.87 6.78 11.23
N PHE A 41 -11.19 6.82 12.53
CA PHE A 41 -10.19 6.55 13.58
C PHE A 41 -9.49 5.22 13.31
N PHE A 42 -8.16 5.18 13.53
CA PHE A 42 -7.40 3.95 13.32
C PHE A 42 -7.88 2.84 14.25
N GLN A 43 -8.05 3.18 15.53
CA GLN A 43 -8.72 2.39 16.55
C GLN A 43 -9.47 3.35 17.48
N ILE A 44 -10.52 2.89 18.14
CA ILE A 44 -11.33 3.70 19.06
C ILE A 44 -10.63 3.86 20.42
N ASN A 45 -9.90 2.82 20.80
CA ASN A 45 -8.97 2.85 21.90
C ASN A 45 -7.70 2.11 21.52
N TYR A 46 -6.60 2.46 22.18
CA TYR A 46 -5.34 1.76 22.03
C TYR A 46 -4.55 1.82 23.33
N THR A 47 -3.76 0.78 23.54
CA THR A 47 -2.94 0.63 24.74
C THR A 47 -1.62 1.36 24.57
N ARG A 48 -1.33 2.32 25.45
CA ARG A 48 -0.04 3.02 25.48
C ARG A 48 0.76 2.61 26.71
N ARG A 49 1.99 2.18 26.45
CA ARG A 49 2.98 1.85 27.47
C ARG A 49 3.80 3.09 27.82
N ILE A 50 3.75 3.50 29.08
CA ILE A 50 4.54 4.64 29.57
C ILE A 50 5.67 4.07 30.42
N VAL A 51 6.89 4.22 29.93
CA VAL A 51 8.10 3.86 30.68
C VAL A 51 8.62 5.14 31.32
N SER A 52 8.44 5.27 32.63
CA SER A 52 9.07 6.31 33.43
C SER A 52 10.42 5.80 33.94
N MET A 53 11.42 6.66 34.04
CA MET A 53 12.73 6.29 34.60
C MET A 53 12.67 5.94 36.10
N PHE A 54 11.56 6.23 36.78
CA PHE A 54 11.45 6.15 38.25
C PHE A 54 10.14 5.52 38.76
N ASP A 55 9.29 4.95 37.90
CA ASP A 55 7.99 4.40 38.30
C ASP A 55 7.72 3.07 37.57
N GLU A 56 6.95 2.17 38.19
CA GLU A 56 6.57 0.88 37.59
C GLU A 56 5.90 1.07 36.23
N GLU A 57 6.10 0.10 35.33
CA GLU A 57 5.57 0.13 33.97
C GLU A 57 4.04 0.20 33.98
N LYS A 58 3.50 1.37 33.62
CA LYS A 58 2.05 1.60 33.57
C LYS A 58 1.54 1.48 32.14
N THR A 59 0.58 0.58 31.98
CA THR A 59 -0.16 0.38 30.74
C THR A 59 -1.50 1.10 30.87
N ILE A 60 -1.73 2.14 30.07
CA ILE A 60 -3.00 2.88 30.06
C ILE A 60 -3.72 2.67 28.73
N THR A 61 -5.03 2.45 28.77
CA THR A 61 -5.89 2.45 27.59
C THR A 61 -6.29 3.89 27.29
N ILE A 62 -5.89 4.40 26.14
CA ILE A 62 -6.25 5.74 25.67
C ILE A 62 -7.44 5.59 24.74
N TRP A 63 -8.48 6.38 25.00
CA TRP A 63 -9.67 6.46 24.16
C TRP A 63 -9.65 7.72 23.31
N GLU A 64 -10.16 7.61 22.10
CA GLU A 64 -10.40 8.77 21.25
C GLU A 64 -11.50 9.65 21.84
N LYS A 65 -11.29 10.97 21.84
CA LYS A 65 -12.19 11.92 22.52
C LYS A 65 -13.60 11.94 21.91
N THR A 66 -13.70 11.81 20.59
CA THR A 66 -14.98 11.93 19.88
C THR A 66 -15.92 10.75 20.19
N PRO A 67 -15.50 9.47 20.09
CA PRO A 67 -16.32 8.34 20.53
C PRO A 67 -16.72 8.41 22.02
N VAL A 68 -15.82 8.84 22.91
CA VAL A 68 -16.14 8.99 24.34
C VAL A 68 -17.23 10.03 24.56
N ALA A 69 -17.11 11.21 23.94
CA ALA A 69 -18.13 12.26 24.05
C ALA A 69 -19.49 11.80 23.49
N LEU A 70 -19.49 11.00 22.41
CA LEU A 70 -20.71 10.41 21.87
C LEU A 70 -21.34 9.41 22.86
N ALA A 71 -20.53 8.55 23.47
CA ALA A 71 -21.00 7.57 24.45
C ALA A 71 -21.61 8.24 25.68
N GLU A 72 -20.96 9.29 26.21
CA GLU A 72 -21.47 10.12 27.30
C GLU A 72 -22.82 10.76 26.93
N ALA A 73 -22.93 11.36 25.74
CA ALA A 73 -24.18 11.96 25.26
C ALA A 73 -25.32 10.94 25.09
N MET A 74 -24.97 9.69 24.80
CA MET A 74 -25.92 8.58 24.67
C MET A 74 -26.21 7.86 25.99
N GLY A 75 -25.48 8.18 27.07
CA GLY A 75 -25.60 7.51 28.37
C GLY A 75 -25.14 6.04 28.34
N VAL A 76 -24.25 5.69 27.42
CA VAL A 76 -23.71 4.33 27.26
C VAL A 76 -22.21 4.30 27.47
N LEU A 77 -21.65 3.11 27.66
CA LEU A 77 -20.20 2.93 27.63
C LEU A 77 -19.68 3.02 26.17
N PRO A 78 -18.45 3.48 25.93
CA PRO A 78 -17.88 3.55 24.57
C PRO A 78 -17.92 2.23 23.79
N GLU A 79 -17.80 1.10 24.48
CA GLU A 79 -17.90 -0.26 23.91
C GLU A 79 -19.32 -0.62 23.46
N GLN A 80 -20.32 0.07 24.00
CA GLN A 80 -21.74 -0.14 23.73
C GLN A 80 -22.28 0.86 22.71
N LEU A 81 -21.41 1.62 22.05
CA LEU A 81 -21.79 2.46 20.94
C LEU A 81 -22.41 1.63 19.81
N PRO A 82 -23.33 2.21 19.02
CA PRO A 82 -23.88 1.53 17.85
C PRO A 82 -22.79 1.08 16.88
N GLU A 83 -23.05 0.01 16.13
CA GLU A 83 -22.09 -0.58 15.19
C GLU A 83 -21.51 0.44 14.20
N TRP A 84 -22.32 1.37 13.69
CA TRP A 84 -21.86 2.42 12.77
C TRP A 84 -20.83 3.38 13.40
N ALA A 85 -20.87 3.57 14.71
CA ALA A 85 -19.94 4.39 15.47
C ALA A 85 -18.68 3.62 15.87
N LEU A 86 -18.71 2.28 15.78
CA LEU A 86 -17.58 1.39 16.05
C LEU A 86 -16.74 1.09 14.79
N ILE A 87 -17.07 1.71 13.66
CA ILE A 87 -16.30 1.58 12.41
C ILE A 87 -14.98 2.34 12.54
N THR A 88 -13.89 1.63 12.27
CA THR A 88 -12.51 2.09 12.29
C THR A 88 -11.86 1.86 10.94
N SER A 89 -10.64 2.38 10.77
CA SER A 89 -9.86 2.09 9.56
C SER A 89 -9.57 0.60 9.39
N GLN A 90 -9.57 -0.20 10.47
CA GLN A 90 -9.26 -1.64 10.44
C GLN A 90 -10.43 -2.53 9.98
N ASN A 91 -11.68 -2.09 10.18
CA ASN A 91 -12.88 -2.91 9.91
C ASN A 91 -13.83 -2.30 8.87
N ILE A 92 -13.54 -1.10 8.36
CA ILE A 92 -14.33 -0.50 7.30
C ILE A 92 -14.22 -1.30 6.00
N ASP A 93 -15.36 -1.57 5.37
CA ASP A 93 -15.39 -2.15 4.03
C ASP A 93 -14.64 -1.26 3.02
N PHE A 94 -13.81 -1.88 2.19
CA PHE A 94 -12.95 -1.13 1.27
C PHE A 94 -13.75 -0.38 0.20
N MET A 95 -14.91 -0.91 -0.24
CA MET A 95 -15.76 -0.23 -1.22
C MET A 95 -16.42 0.99 -0.59
N ALA A 96 -16.91 0.88 0.65
CA ALA A 96 -17.42 2.00 1.42
C ALA A 96 -16.33 3.07 1.59
N ARG A 97 -15.11 2.67 1.96
CA ARG A 97 -13.95 3.56 2.10
C ARG A 97 -13.59 4.26 0.77
N ALA A 98 -13.63 3.54 -0.34
CA ALA A 98 -13.37 4.08 -1.68
C ALA A 98 -14.48 5.04 -2.14
N ASN A 99 -15.74 4.79 -1.77
CA ASN A 99 -16.88 5.67 -2.09
C ASN A 99 -16.76 7.02 -1.39
N VAL A 100 -16.37 7.03 -0.11
CA VAL A 100 -16.12 8.27 0.65
C VAL A 100 -14.99 9.05 -0.02
N GLN A 101 -13.85 8.40 -0.28
CA GLN A 101 -12.72 9.08 -0.92
C GLN A 101 -13.09 9.61 -2.32
N SER A 102 -13.80 8.84 -3.14
CA SER A 102 -14.23 9.27 -4.48
C SER A 102 -15.16 10.48 -4.43
N THR A 103 -16.04 10.54 -3.43
CA THR A 103 -16.94 11.68 -3.24
C THR A 103 -16.15 12.96 -2.92
N ILE A 104 -15.17 12.87 -2.03
CA ILE A 104 -14.33 14.02 -1.64
C ILE A 104 -13.37 14.40 -2.78
N GLN A 105 -12.81 13.41 -3.49
CA GLN A 105 -11.82 13.61 -4.54
C GLN A 105 -12.33 14.50 -5.70
N LYS A 106 -13.64 14.55 -5.93
CA LYS A 106 -14.29 15.45 -6.92
C LYS A 106 -13.99 16.93 -6.68
N TYR A 107 -13.73 17.31 -5.43
CA TYR A 107 -13.50 18.70 -5.03
C TYR A 107 -12.04 18.99 -4.67
N VAL A 108 -11.17 17.96 -4.68
CA VAL A 108 -9.74 18.10 -4.37
C VAL A 108 -8.95 18.15 -5.67
N ASP A 109 -8.33 19.28 -5.97
CA ASP A 109 -7.62 19.50 -7.24
C ASP A 109 -6.24 18.81 -7.30
N THR A 110 -5.58 18.58 -6.16
CA THR A 110 -4.43 17.68 -6.04
C THR A 110 -4.88 16.29 -5.58
N ALA A 111 -4.21 15.65 -4.62
CA ALA A 111 -4.46 14.31 -4.13
C ALA A 111 -4.86 14.29 -2.64
N ILE A 112 -5.39 13.15 -2.23
CA ILE A 112 -5.74 12.84 -0.84
C ILE A 112 -4.76 11.75 -0.37
N SER A 113 -4.00 12.04 0.68
CA SER A 113 -3.18 11.04 1.36
C SER A 113 -4.07 10.15 2.22
N SER A 114 -4.44 9.00 1.66
CA SER A 114 -5.50 8.13 2.17
C SER A 114 -5.05 6.66 2.04
N THR A 115 -5.21 5.93 3.14
CA THR A 115 -4.75 4.56 3.35
C THR A 115 -5.94 3.60 3.49
N PHE A 116 -5.92 2.55 2.68
CA PHE A 116 -6.76 1.38 2.81
C PHE A 116 -6.03 0.38 3.71
N ASN A 117 -6.48 0.26 4.96
CA ASN A 117 -5.97 -0.74 5.87
C ASN A 117 -6.67 -2.07 5.58
N ILE A 118 -5.89 -3.14 5.43
CA ILE A 118 -6.40 -4.48 5.13
C ILE A 118 -5.80 -5.49 6.12
N PRO A 119 -6.53 -6.58 6.43
CA PRO A 119 -6.05 -7.57 7.39
C PRO A 119 -4.78 -8.27 6.89
N ASN A 120 -4.02 -8.85 7.81
CA ASN A 120 -2.80 -9.58 7.49
C ASN A 120 -3.03 -10.74 6.48
N SER A 121 -4.22 -11.36 6.52
CA SER A 121 -4.64 -12.43 5.61
C SER A 121 -4.93 -11.98 4.17
N ALA A 122 -4.99 -10.66 3.90
CA ALA A 122 -5.34 -10.15 2.59
C ALA A 122 -4.38 -10.66 1.48
N THR A 123 -4.96 -11.00 0.34
CA THR A 123 -4.29 -11.58 -0.82
C THR A 123 -3.76 -10.50 -1.78
N VAL A 124 -2.91 -10.93 -2.72
CA VAL A 124 -2.51 -10.07 -3.85
C VAL A 124 -3.72 -9.61 -4.67
N GLU A 125 -4.73 -10.47 -4.85
CA GLU A 125 -5.96 -10.10 -5.58
C GLU A 125 -6.76 -9.01 -4.85
N ASP A 126 -6.83 -9.05 -3.51
CA ASP A 126 -7.50 -8.01 -2.72
C ASP A 126 -6.84 -6.65 -2.94
N VAL A 127 -5.49 -6.61 -2.91
CA VAL A 127 -4.71 -5.40 -3.19
C VAL A 127 -4.93 -4.91 -4.62
N MET A 128 -4.91 -5.83 -5.60
CA MET A 128 -5.20 -5.48 -7.00
C MET A 128 -6.62 -4.94 -7.17
N ASN A 129 -7.61 -5.50 -6.50
CA ASN A 129 -8.99 -5.05 -6.56
C ASN A 129 -9.17 -3.65 -5.96
N ILE A 130 -8.44 -3.31 -4.90
CA ILE A 130 -8.40 -1.94 -4.36
C ILE A 130 -7.86 -0.98 -5.41
N TYR A 131 -6.74 -1.29 -6.08
CA TYR A 131 -6.17 -0.43 -7.11
C TYR A 131 -7.08 -0.32 -8.35
N LYS A 132 -7.66 -1.42 -8.84
CA LYS A 132 -8.63 -1.43 -9.94
C LYS A 132 -9.84 -0.55 -9.60
N THR A 133 -10.36 -0.68 -8.38
CA THR A 133 -11.50 0.13 -7.88
C THR A 133 -11.12 1.60 -7.77
N ALA A 134 -9.96 1.91 -7.21
CA ALA A 134 -9.46 3.27 -7.08
C ALA A 134 -9.32 3.95 -8.45
N TRP A 135 -8.74 3.24 -9.42
CA TRP A 135 -8.63 3.70 -10.80
C TRP A 135 -10.00 3.93 -11.44
N ALA A 136 -10.91 2.96 -11.35
CA ALA A 136 -12.25 3.06 -11.91
C ALA A 136 -13.07 4.22 -11.30
N LYS A 137 -12.80 4.58 -10.04
CA LYS A 137 -13.42 5.70 -9.33
C LYS A 137 -12.72 7.05 -9.53
N GLY A 138 -11.65 7.11 -10.33
CA GLY A 138 -10.89 8.33 -10.59
C GLY A 138 -10.11 8.85 -9.37
N LEU A 139 -9.74 7.97 -8.44
CA LEU A 139 -8.90 8.35 -7.30
C LEU A 139 -7.49 8.70 -7.80
N LYS A 140 -6.94 9.81 -7.31
CA LYS A 140 -5.58 10.25 -7.69
C LYS A 140 -4.49 9.59 -6.86
N GLY A 141 -4.87 8.86 -5.82
CA GLY A 141 -3.97 8.09 -4.96
C GLY A 141 -4.75 7.09 -4.13
N ALA A 142 -4.15 5.93 -3.87
CA ALA A 142 -4.64 4.93 -2.96
C ALA A 142 -3.42 4.26 -2.32
N THR A 143 -3.21 4.50 -1.03
CA THR A 143 -2.17 3.81 -0.27
C THR A 143 -2.76 2.55 0.32
N VAL A 144 -2.07 1.41 0.26
CA VAL A 144 -2.52 0.17 0.90
C VAL A 144 -1.58 -0.15 2.06
N PHE A 145 -2.14 -0.39 3.23
CA PHE A 145 -1.39 -0.86 4.39
C PHE A 145 -1.96 -2.21 4.82
N ARG A 146 -1.15 -3.27 4.70
CA ARG A 146 -1.50 -4.61 5.16
C ARG A 146 -1.00 -4.79 6.58
N ASP A 147 -1.91 -5.18 7.47
CA ASP A 147 -1.55 -5.39 8.88
C ASP A 147 -0.40 -6.39 9.02
N ARG A 148 0.52 -6.10 9.95
CA ARG A 148 1.76 -6.86 10.21
C ARG A 148 2.64 -7.13 8.96
N CYS A 149 2.61 -6.26 7.95
CA CYS A 149 3.58 -6.32 6.85
C CYS A 149 5.02 -6.00 7.34
N ALA A 150 6.03 -6.37 6.55
CA ALA A 150 7.46 -6.30 6.93
C ALA A 150 7.97 -4.92 7.39
N LYS A 151 7.23 -3.82 7.12
CA LYS A 151 7.43 -2.53 7.79
C LYS A 151 6.48 -2.45 8.98
N ILE A 152 7.05 -2.46 10.19
CA ILE A 152 6.32 -2.20 11.43
C ILE A 152 5.55 -0.89 11.26
N GLY A 153 4.21 -0.96 11.32
CA GLY A 153 3.36 0.22 11.27
C GLY A 153 3.69 1.14 12.45
N ILE A 154 3.69 2.46 12.22
CA ILE A 154 3.86 3.46 13.29
C ILE A 154 2.74 3.35 14.34
N LEU A 155 1.58 2.82 13.91
CA LEU A 155 0.43 2.48 14.73
C LEU A 155 0.24 0.96 14.68
N ALA A 156 0.91 0.23 15.56
CA ALA A 156 0.69 -1.21 15.72
C ALA A 156 0.10 -1.45 17.11
N GLY A 157 -1.02 -2.17 17.19
CA GLY A 157 -1.45 -2.77 18.44
C GLY A 157 -0.37 -3.73 18.93
N VAL A 158 -0.12 -3.75 20.24
CA VAL A 158 0.87 -4.63 20.86
C VAL A 158 0.55 -6.07 20.46
N ASN A 159 1.36 -6.69 19.59
CA ASN A 159 1.30 -8.12 19.31
C ASN A 159 2.64 -8.63 18.78
N GLU A 160 3.17 -9.65 19.47
CA GLU A 160 4.50 -10.23 19.30
C GLU A 160 4.61 -11.20 18.10
N ASP A 161 3.50 -11.50 17.42
CA ASP A 161 3.48 -12.46 16.32
C ASP A 161 3.34 -11.76 14.95
N THR A 162 4.48 -11.47 14.32
CA THR A 162 4.58 -10.82 13.01
C THR A 162 4.51 -11.82 11.84
N LYS A 163 4.02 -13.05 12.08
CA LYS A 163 3.92 -14.06 11.03
C LYS A 163 2.94 -13.63 9.95
N ASP A 164 3.41 -13.63 8.69
CA ASP A 164 2.59 -13.37 7.51
C ASP A 164 1.66 -14.58 7.27
N LEU A 165 0.34 -14.36 7.38
CA LEU A 165 -0.68 -15.38 7.15
C LEU A 165 -0.94 -15.65 5.66
N ASN A 166 -0.41 -14.81 4.77
CA ASN A 166 -0.56 -14.96 3.33
C ASN A 166 0.68 -14.46 2.57
N PRO A 167 1.81 -15.18 2.66
CA PRO A 167 3.04 -14.78 2.01
C PRO A 167 2.89 -14.83 0.49
N ALA A 168 3.03 -13.69 -0.17
CA ALA A 168 3.03 -13.62 -1.62
C ALA A 168 4.27 -14.36 -2.17
N THR A 169 4.09 -15.16 -3.22
CA THR A 169 5.22 -15.69 -3.98
C THR A 169 5.96 -14.52 -4.61
N PRO A 170 7.28 -14.38 -4.37
CA PRO A 170 8.02 -13.26 -4.93
C PRO A 170 7.97 -13.28 -6.46
N PRO A 171 7.79 -12.12 -7.12
CA PRO A 171 7.71 -12.08 -8.57
C PRO A 171 9.08 -12.38 -9.19
N SER A 172 9.06 -13.04 -10.35
CA SER A 172 10.19 -13.14 -11.26
C SER A 172 9.82 -12.54 -12.62
N MET A 173 10.80 -11.94 -13.28
CA MET A 173 10.61 -11.33 -14.60
C MET A 173 11.81 -11.61 -15.51
N HIS A 174 11.53 -11.74 -16.81
CA HIS A 174 12.55 -11.97 -17.84
C HIS A 174 12.67 -10.72 -18.70
N ILE A 175 13.90 -10.24 -18.89
CA ILE A 175 14.19 -9.09 -19.74
C ILE A 175 15.06 -9.56 -20.91
N GLU A 176 14.58 -9.36 -22.14
CA GLU A 176 15.37 -9.54 -23.34
C GLU A 176 16.10 -8.23 -23.69
N GLU A 177 17.42 -8.30 -23.77
CA GLU A 177 18.27 -7.15 -24.09
C GLU A 177 18.98 -7.36 -25.43
N LYS A 178 19.01 -6.32 -26.27
CA LYS A 178 19.83 -6.29 -27.49
C LYS A 178 20.91 -5.23 -27.35
N TRP A 179 22.16 -5.68 -27.34
CA TRP A 179 23.32 -4.81 -27.23
C TRP A 179 24.02 -4.69 -28.58
N ILE A 180 24.22 -3.44 -29.04
CA ILE A 180 24.89 -3.16 -30.31
C ILE A 180 26.20 -2.44 -30.01
N ASN A 181 27.31 -3.06 -30.39
CA ASN A 181 28.62 -2.41 -30.33
C ASN A 181 28.68 -1.30 -31.38
N LYS A 182 28.84 -0.04 -30.94
CA LYS A 182 28.83 1.13 -31.82
C LYS A 182 29.98 1.17 -32.83
N ILE A 183 31.09 0.49 -32.54
CA ILE A 183 32.31 0.49 -33.37
C ILE A 183 32.29 -0.70 -34.32
N THR A 184 32.09 -1.91 -33.81
CA THR A 184 32.17 -3.14 -34.62
C THR A 184 30.85 -3.48 -35.31
N ARG A 185 29.76 -2.78 -34.98
CA ARG A 185 28.38 -3.09 -35.41
C ARG A 185 27.90 -4.50 -35.04
N LYS A 186 28.66 -5.24 -34.22
CA LYS A 186 28.26 -6.56 -33.70
C LYS A 186 27.06 -6.41 -32.76
N MET A 187 26.11 -7.33 -32.87
CA MET A 187 24.93 -7.42 -32.02
C MET A 187 25.04 -8.65 -31.13
N ASP A 188 24.86 -8.45 -29.83
CA ASP A 188 24.81 -9.50 -28.82
C ASP A 188 23.43 -9.44 -28.13
N GLU A 189 22.75 -10.58 -28.03
CA GLU A 189 21.45 -10.69 -27.36
C GLU A 189 21.61 -11.38 -26.01
N TYR A 190 20.99 -10.84 -24.98
CA TYR A 190 21.04 -11.38 -23.61
C TYR A 190 19.65 -11.56 -23.03
N ILE A 191 19.54 -12.51 -22.10
CA ILE A 191 18.37 -12.69 -21.26
C ILE A 191 18.80 -12.46 -19.82
N THR A 192 18.12 -11.55 -19.14
CA THR A 192 18.31 -11.29 -17.71
C THR A 192 17.06 -11.76 -16.95
N HIS A 193 17.23 -12.80 -16.15
CA HIS A 193 16.21 -13.29 -15.21
C HIS A 193 16.36 -12.53 -13.89
N ILE A 194 15.31 -11.85 -13.45
CA ILE A 194 15.32 -11.14 -12.16
C ILE A 194 14.38 -11.86 -11.23
N THR A 195 14.92 -12.35 -10.11
CA THR A 195 14.11 -12.86 -8.99
C THR A 195 14.07 -11.80 -7.91
N VAL A 196 12.89 -11.37 -7.51
CA VAL A 196 12.71 -10.44 -6.39
C VAL A 196 12.61 -11.25 -5.09
N SER A 197 13.18 -10.77 -4.01
CA SER A 197 13.05 -11.35 -2.66
C SER A 197 12.72 -10.25 -1.66
N SER A 198 12.50 -10.63 -0.39
CA SER A 198 12.31 -9.66 0.70
C SER A 198 13.54 -8.80 0.98
N THR A 199 14.73 -9.24 0.58
CA THR A 199 16.02 -8.58 0.84
C THR A 199 16.58 -7.82 -0.36
N GLY A 200 15.97 -7.94 -1.54
CA GLY A 200 16.41 -7.24 -2.75
C GLY A 200 15.98 -7.92 -4.04
N TYR A 201 16.78 -7.77 -5.09
CA TYR A 201 16.60 -8.48 -6.35
C TYR A 201 17.92 -9.15 -6.74
N THR A 202 17.83 -10.33 -7.33
CA THR A 202 18.98 -11.08 -7.83
C THR A 202 18.86 -11.16 -9.35
N PRO A 203 19.67 -10.40 -10.11
CA PRO A 203 19.71 -10.50 -11.56
C PRO A 203 20.67 -11.63 -11.99
N GLU A 204 20.20 -12.52 -12.85
CA GLU A 204 20.99 -13.60 -13.45
C GLU A 204 20.97 -13.42 -14.99
N LYS A 205 22.12 -13.02 -15.55
CA LYS A 205 22.28 -12.71 -16.98
C LYS A 205 22.95 -13.86 -17.72
N ILE A 206 22.40 -14.23 -18.87
CA ILE A 206 22.99 -15.18 -19.81
C ILE A 206 22.93 -14.65 -21.24
N GLU A 207 23.84 -15.13 -22.10
CA GLU A 207 23.69 -14.94 -23.55
C GLU A 207 22.45 -15.69 -24.04
N LYS A 208 21.76 -15.11 -25.03
CA LYS A 208 20.51 -15.66 -25.52
C LYS A 208 20.72 -16.96 -26.29
N GLU A 209 20.59 -18.05 -25.57
CA GLU A 209 20.50 -19.41 -26.10
C GLU A 209 19.06 -19.92 -25.97
N LEU A 210 18.58 -20.61 -27.00
CA LEU A 210 17.26 -21.25 -27.00
C LEU A 210 17.39 -22.70 -26.52
N CYS A 211 16.37 -23.15 -25.78
CA CYS A 211 16.28 -24.52 -25.34
C CYS A 211 16.21 -25.46 -26.55
N PRO A 212 17.09 -26.48 -26.64
CA PRO A 212 17.12 -27.39 -27.78
C PRO A 212 15.93 -28.37 -27.79
N LEU A 213 15.16 -28.47 -26.69
CA LEU A 213 14.00 -29.36 -26.60
C LEU A 213 12.69 -28.67 -27.01
N CYS A 214 12.44 -27.46 -26.51
CA CYS A 214 11.15 -26.76 -26.71
C CYS A 214 11.27 -25.43 -27.46
N GLY A 215 12.48 -24.95 -27.75
CA GLY A 215 12.69 -23.60 -28.31
C GLY A 215 12.43 -22.47 -27.32
N GLY A 216 12.11 -22.78 -26.06
CA GLY A 216 11.92 -21.81 -24.99
C GLY A 216 13.22 -21.12 -24.59
N VAL A 217 13.10 -20.00 -23.89
CA VAL A 217 14.24 -19.21 -23.41
C VAL A 217 14.98 -19.96 -22.31
N LEU A 218 16.31 -20.00 -22.34
CA LEU A 218 17.12 -20.50 -21.23
C LEU A 218 17.31 -19.41 -20.16
N ILE A 219 17.37 -19.82 -18.89
CA ILE A 219 17.59 -18.95 -17.73
C ILE A 219 18.60 -19.61 -16.80
N LYS A 220 19.44 -18.81 -16.12
CA LYS A 220 20.28 -19.34 -15.05
C LYS A 220 19.46 -19.38 -13.77
N LYS A 221 19.48 -20.49 -13.05
CA LYS A 221 18.88 -20.68 -11.73
C LYS A 221 19.85 -21.47 -10.86
N GLN A 222 20.20 -20.93 -9.70
CA GLN A 222 21.04 -21.62 -8.70
C GLN A 222 22.37 -22.16 -9.25
N GLY A 223 22.93 -21.49 -10.27
CA GLY A 223 24.21 -21.87 -10.89
C GLY A 223 24.10 -22.77 -12.13
N CYS A 224 22.96 -23.40 -12.43
CA CYS A 224 22.74 -24.17 -13.66
C CYS A 224 21.85 -23.39 -14.65
N ILE A 225 21.98 -23.68 -15.95
CA ILE A 225 21.16 -23.11 -17.03
C ILE A 225 19.97 -24.05 -17.26
N GLN A 226 18.76 -23.58 -17.00
CA GLN A 226 17.52 -24.34 -17.13
C GLN A 226 16.59 -23.70 -18.17
N CYS A 227 15.66 -24.47 -18.72
CA CYS A 227 14.58 -23.91 -19.51
C CYS A 227 13.64 -23.04 -18.65
N SER A 228 13.18 -21.93 -19.21
CA SER A 228 12.18 -21.06 -18.57
C SER A 228 10.78 -21.67 -18.52
N ASP A 229 10.45 -22.58 -19.45
CA ASP A 229 9.19 -23.30 -19.48
C ASP A 229 9.15 -24.38 -18.37
N PRO A 230 8.24 -24.29 -17.39
CA PRO A 230 8.12 -25.26 -16.30
C PRO A 230 7.82 -26.70 -16.76
N SER A 231 7.29 -26.87 -17.97
CA SER A 231 6.98 -28.17 -18.56
C SER A 231 8.18 -28.83 -19.25
N CYS A 232 9.27 -28.09 -19.45
CA CYS A 232 10.46 -28.57 -20.14
C CYS A 232 11.57 -28.96 -19.16
N VAL A 233 12.11 -30.18 -19.31
CA VAL A 233 13.13 -30.78 -18.42
C VAL A 233 14.58 -30.45 -18.79
N TYR A 234 14.81 -29.49 -19.71
CA TYR A 234 16.17 -29.18 -20.15
C TYR A 234 16.97 -28.42 -19.09
N GLU A 235 18.13 -28.96 -18.72
CA GLU A 235 19.10 -28.34 -17.82
C GLU A 235 20.54 -28.60 -18.30
N LYS A 236 21.41 -27.59 -18.16
CA LYS A 236 22.84 -27.62 -18.44
C LYS A 236 23.54 -26.93 -17.27
N CYS A 237 24.25 -27.67 -16.44
CA CYS A 237 25.07 -27.04 -15.42
C CYS A 237 26.30 -26.37 -16.05
N ALA A 238 26.53 -25.11 -15.70
CA ALA A 238 27.74 -24.40 -16.11
C ALA A 238 28.92 -25.02 -15.34
N ILE A 239 29.90 -25.56 -16.07
CA ILE A 239 31.22 -25.95 -15.52
C ILE A 239 32.01 -24.67 -15.24
#